data_AF-A0AAW0KDU2-F1
#
_entry.id   AF-A0AAW0KDU2-F1
#
_cell.length_a   1.000
_cell.length_b   1.000
_cell.length_c   1.000
_cell.angle_alpha   90.00
_cell.angle_beta   90.00
_cell.angle_gamma   90.00
#
_symmetry.space_group_name_H-M   'P 1'
#
loop_
_entity.id
_entity.type
_entity.pdbx_description
1 polymer ?
#
loop_
_entity_poly.entity_id
_entity_poly.type
_entity_poly.pdbx_seq_one_letter_code
_entity_poly.pdbx_strand_id
1 'polypeptide(L)'
;MYNIALHFGYQTSRESFSVLWKQENVFVEFDSKKRNLYFDFPYLSEKYKPEISYENIWQIQHHQPRGQAKNFLLIPLLGAPRIYVEDHTRHWVREVDFTSSCCIGQSSALCLEVPQKEQLPKFHGDFVSYKKNEGPFAQEDNHAELKS
;
A
#
# COMPACT_ATOMS: atom_id res chain seq x y z
N MET A 1 -6.59 -10.27 -2.93
CA MET A 1 -6.00 -11.02 -1.78
C MET A 1 -6.63 -10.51 -0.50
N TYR A 2 -6.73 -11.35 0.54
CA TYR A 2 -7.27 -10.98 1.85
C TYR A 2 -6.15 -11.02 2.90
N ASN A 3 -6.33 -10.42 4.07
CA ASN A 3 -5.31 -10.36 5.15
C ASN A 3 -3.99 -9.64 4.79
N ILE A 4 -4.01 -8.69 3.87
CA ILE A 4 -2.86 -7.81 3.62
C ILE A 4 -2.95 -6.61 4.55
N ALA A 5 -1.82 -6.22 5.14
CA ALA A 5 -1.70 -4.90 5.75
C ALA A 5 -1.14 -3.90 4.74
N LEU A 6 -1.81 -2.77 4.58
CA LEU A 6 -1.42 -1.64 3.73
C LEU A 6 -0.82 -0.55 4.61
N HIS A 7 0.42 -0.18 4.33
CA HIS A 7 1.14 0.85 5.07
C HIS A 7 1.44 2.02 4.14
N PHE A 8 1.03 3.20 4.53
CA PHE A 8 1.35 4.47 3.90
C PHE A 8 2.53 5.12 4.63
N GLY A 9 3.53 5.58 3.88
CA GLY A 9 4.66 6.27 4.46
C GLY A 9 5.78 6.54 3.46
N TYR A 10 7.03 6.35 3.89
CA TYR A 10 8.20 6.62 3.07
C TYR A 10 9.39 5.73 3.42
N GLN A 11 10.22 5.46 2.41
CA GLN A 11 11.45 4.70 2.57
C GLN A 11 12.54 5.58 3.21
N THR A 12 13.05 5.20 4.38
CA THR A 12 14.14 5.91 5.08
C THR A 12 15.52 5.38 4.68
N SER A 13 15.62 4.10 4.35
CA SER A 13 16.82 3.47 3.78
C SER A 13 16.44 2.30 2.87
N ARG A 14 17.41 1.66 2.21
CA ARG A 14 17.15 0.45 1.40
C ARG A 14 16.45 -0.67 2.17
N GLU A 15 16.64 -0.71 3.48
CA GLU A 15 16.22 -1.80 4.38
C GLU A 15 15.21 -1.32 5.44
N SER A 16 14.74 -0.06 5.36
CA SER A 16 13.81 0.51 6.34
C SER A 16 12.72 1.37 5.71
N PHE A 17 11.54 1.30 6.32
CA PHE A 17 10.35 2.04 5.90
C PHE A 17 9.65 2.66 7.12
N SER A 18 9.44 3.97 7.06
CA SER A 18 8.68 4.70 8.06
C SER A 18 7.19 4.63 7.73
N VAL A 19 6.39 4.14 8.68
CA VAL A 19 4.93 4.01 8.57
C VAL A 19 4.26 5.24 9.18
N LEU A 20 3.50 5.98 8.38
CA LEU A 20 2.68 7.12 8.84
C LEU A 20 1.26 6.69 9.18
N TRP A 21 0.70 5.80 8.37
CA TRP A 21 -0.65 5.25 8.55
C TRP A 21 -0.70 3.80 8.08
N LYS A 22 -1.55 2.98 8.71
CA LYS A 22 -1.70 1.57 8.34
C LYS A 22 -3.14 1.09 8.45
N GLN A 23 -3.47 0.10 7.63
CA GLN A 23 -4.73 -0.60 7.67
C GLN A 23 -4.52 -2.09 7.46
N GLU A 24 -5.18 -2.89 8.29
CA GLU A 24 -5.20 -4.35 8.16
C GLU A 24 -6.43 -4.81 7.37
N ASN A 25 -6.40 -6.08 6.93
CA ASN A 25 -7.49 -6.72 6.20
C ASN A 25 -7.88 -6.00 4.90
N VAL A 26 -6.90 -5.44 4.21
CA VAL A 26 -7.10 -4.75 2.94
C VAL A 26 -7.29 -5.76 1.81
N PHE A 27 -8.36 -5.57 1.04
CA PHE A 27 -8.51 -6.26 -0.22
C PHE A 27 -7.66 -5.57 -1.28
N VAL A 28 -6.76 -6.33 -1.90
CA VAL A 28 -5.91 -5.84 -2.99
C VAL A 28 -6.28 -6.54 -4.28
N GLU A 29 -6.58 -5.74 -5.31
CA GLU A 29 -6.82 -6.19 -6.68
C GLU A 29 -5.84 -5.52 -7.64
N PHE A 30 -5.31 -6.32 -8.56
CA PHE A 30 -4.51 -5.83 -9.67
C PHE A 30 -5.26 -6.03 -10.98
N ASP A 31 -5.64 -4.92 -11.63
CA ASP A 31 -6.24 -4.95 -12.96
C ASP A 31 -5.15 -4.70 -14.01
N SER A 32 -4.69 -5.78 -14.64
CA SER A 32 -3.67 -5.71 -15.68
C SER A 32 -4.15 -5.00 -16.96
N LYS A 33 -5.46 -4.99 -17.24
CA LYS A 33 -6.03 -4.32 -18.42
C LYS A 33 -6.07 -2.81 -18.21
N LYS A 34 -6.49 -2.37 -17.02
CA LYS A 34 -6.52 -0.94 -16.66
C LYS A 34 -5.17 -0.42 -16.18
N ARG A 35 -4.21 -1.31 -15.92
CA ARG A 35 -2.88 -0.98 -15.36
C ARG A 35 -3.00 -0.19 -14.05
N ASN A 36 -3.87 -0.68 -13.16
CA ASN A 36 -4.15 -0.06 -11.86
C ASN A 36 -4.07 -1.10 -10.72
N LEU A 37 -3.55 -0.67 -9.57
CA LEU A 37 -3.77 -1.32 -8.27
C LEU A 37 -4.97 -0.68 -7.58
N TYR A 38 -5.84 -1.53 -7.05
CA TYR A 38 -7.00 -1.15 -6.26
C TYR A 38 -6.84 -1.72 -4.85
N PHE A 39 -7.18 -0.89 -3.88
CA PHE A 39 -7.22 -1.25 -2.47
C PHE A 39 -8.63 -0.97 -1.98
N ASP A 40 -9.26 -1.94 -1.32
CA ASP A 40 -10.59 -1.75 -0.71
C ASP A 40 -10.54 -2.14 0.75
N PHE A 41 -11.02 -1.28 1.64
CA PHE A 41 -11.10 -1.56 3.06
C PHE A 41 -12.14 -0.68 3.78
N PRO A 42 -12.72 -1.17 4.88
CA PRO A 42 -13.45 -0.31 5.81
C PRO A 42 -12.47 0.50 6.67
N TYR A 43 -12.78 1.77 6.89
CA TYR A 43 -12.10 2.60 7.88
C TYR A 43 -13.14 3.50 8.57
N LEU A 44 -13.18 3.45 9.90
CA LEU A 44 -14.29 3.99 10.69
C LEU A 44 -15.64 3.40 10.24
N SER A 45 -16.60 4.24 9.87
CA SER A 45 -17.93 3.83 9.39
C SER A 45 -18.07 3.86 7.88
N GLU A 46 -16.97 4.11 7.16
CA GLU A 46 -16.97 4.31 5.71
C GLU A 46 -16.11 3.26 5.00
N LYS A 47 -16.38 3.05 3.72
CA LYS A 47 -15.58 2.17 2.87
C LYS A 47 -14.73 3.01 1.93
N TYR A 48 -13.42 2.79 1.98
CA TYR A 48 -12.45 3.52 1.16
C TYR A 48 -11.88 2.66 0.07
N LYS A 49 -11.57 3.32 -1.04
CA LYS A 49 -10.90 2.72 -2.18
C LYS A 49 -9.78 3.61 -2.73
N PRO A 50 -8.54 3.46 -2.23
CA PRO A 50 -7.36 4.01 -2.89
C PRO A 50 -7.06 3.28 -4.22
N GLU A 51 -6.68 4.06 -5.23
CA GLU A 51 -6.34 3.57 -6.57
C GLU A 51 -4.98 4.15 -7.01
N ILE A 52 -4.13 3.30 -7.61
CA ILE A 52 -2.80 3.69 -8.07
C ILE A 52 -2.60 3.20 -9.49
N SER A 53 -2.41 4.15 -10.41
CA SER A 53 -1.96 3.85 -11.76
C SER A 53 -0.52 3.37 -11.75
N TYR A 54 -0.21 2.40 -12.62
CA TYR A 54 1.15 1.94 -12.86
C TYR A 54 2.07 3.09 -13.29
N GLU A 55 1.54 4.11 -13.95
CA GLU A 55 2.28 5.30 -14.34
C GLU A 55 2.77 6.11 -13.12
N ASN A 56 2.11 5.93 -11.97
CA ASN A 56 2.50 6.51 -10.71
C ASN A 56 3.35 5.57 -9.85
N ILE A 57 3.76 4.40 -10.36
CA ILE A 57 4.64 3.47 -9.65
C ILE A 57 6.04 3.54 -10.25
N TRP A 58 7.03 3.90 -9.43
CA TRP A 58 8.41 3.96 -9.89
C TRP A 58 9.03 2.57 -10.08
N GLN A 59 8.87 1.70 -9.08
CA GLN A 59 9.31 0.30 -9.10
C GLN A 59 8.55 -0.47 -8.02
N ILE A 60 8.61 -1.80 -8.07
CA ILE A 60 8.15 -2.67 -6.99
C ILE A 60 9.36 -3.41 -6.43
N GLN A 61 9.58 -3.29 -5.14
CA GLN A 61 10.64 -4.01 -4.42
C GLN A 61 9.98 -5.08 -3.55
N HIS A 62 10.30 -6.34 -3.82
CA HIS A 62 9.89 -7.47 -3.00
C HIS A 62 11.00 -7.82 -2.03
N HIS A 63 10.75 -7.50 -0.77
CA HIS A 63 11.61 -7.86 0.35
C HIS A 63 11.09 -9.15 0.98
N GLN A 64 11.94 -10.16 1.02
CA GLN A 64 11.68 -11.46 1.64
C GLN A 64 12.76 -11.71 2.71
N PRO A 65 12.67 -11.07 3.90
CA PRO A 65 13.66 -11.23 4.95
C PRO A 65 13.72 -12.68 5.43
N ARG A 66 14.93 -13.22 5.55
CA ARG A 66 15.12 -14.61 6.01
C ARG A 66 14.66 -14.78 7.45
N GLY A 67 13.91 -15.84 7.71
CA GLY A 67 13.42 -16.18 9.05
C GLY A 67 12.16 -15.40 9.49
N GLN A 68 11.60 -14.54 8.64
CA GLN A 68 10.33 -13.87 8.91
C GLN A 68 9.16 -14.60 8.22
N ALA A 69 8.00 -14.60 8.87
CA ALA A 69 6.77 -15.20 8.35
C ALA A 69 6.01 -14.29 7.36
N LYS A 70 6.56 -13.11 7.07
CA LYS A 70 5.96 -12.03 6.30
C LYS A 70 6.92 -11.60 5.19
N ASN A 71 6.35 -11.26 4.05
CA ASN A 71 7.03 -10.62 2.94
C ASN A 71 6.54 -9.18 2.83
N PHE A 72 7.38 -8.31 2.28
CA PHE A 72 7.03 -6.90 2.09
C PHE A 72 7.13 -6.52 0.63
N LEU A 73 6.10 -5.84 0.12
CA LEU A 73 6.13 -5.20 -1.19
C LEU A 73 6.18 -3.71 -1.00
N LEU A 74 7.36 -3.15 -1.21
CA LEU A 74 7.57 -1.71 -1.19
C LEU A 74 7.35 -1.14 -2.60
N ILE A 75 6.47 -0.15 -2.68
CA ILE A 75 6.01 0.48 -3.91
C ILE A 75 6.28 1.99 -3.79
N PRO A 76 7.46 2.48 -4.20
CA PRO A 76 7.71 3.91 -4.30
C PRO A 76 6.81 4.54 -5.38
N LEU A 77 6.20 5.67 -5.04
CA LEU A 77 5.21 6.36 -5.86
C LEU A 77 5.82 7.60 -6.53
N LEU A 78 5.37 7.88 -7.75
CA LEU A 78 5.64 9.13 -8.48
C LEU A 78 4.53 10.16 -8.28
N GLY A 79 3.37 9.73 -7.79
CA GLY A 79 2.22 10.58 -7.50
C GLY A 79 1.33 9.96 -6.44
N ALA A 80 0.57 10.82 -5.76
CA ALA A 80 -0.36 10.38 -4.72
C ALA A 80 -1.45 9.44 -5.28
N PRO A 81 -1.93 8.47 -4.48
CA PRO A 81 -3.07 7.66 -4.85
C PRO A 81 -4.32 8.52 -5.04
N ARG A 82 -5.23 8.05 -5.90
CA ARG A 82 -6.58 8.60 -5.96
C ARG A 82 -7.42 7.90 -4.91
N ILE A 83 -8.07 8.64 -4.03
CA ILE A 83 -8.88 8.06 -2.97
C ILE A 83 -10.34 8.26 -3.30
N TYR A 84 -11.12 7.23 -3.06
CA TYR A 84 -12.58 7.26 -3.15
C TYR A 84 -13.19 6.76 -1.85
N VAL A 85 -14.38 7.26 -1.53
CA VAL A 85 -15.22 6.78 -0.44
C VAL A 85 -16.58 6.38 -1.01
N GLU A 86 -17.16 5.30 -0.49
CA GLU A 86 -18.50 4.85 -0.88
C GLU A 86 -19.55 5.68 -0.12
N ASP A 87 -20.41 6.41 -0.83
CA ASP A 87 -21.47 7.18 -0.20
C ASP A 87 -22.68 6.30 0.23
N HIS A 88 -23.65 6.91 0.90
CA HIS A 88 -24.88 6.26 1.33
C HIS A 88 -25.72 5.64 0.18
N THR A 89 -25.48 6.05 -1.06
CA THR A 89 -26.12 5.50 -2.27
C THR A 89 -25.28 4.41 -2.94
N ARG A 90 -24.17 4.01 -2.34
CA ARG A 90 -23.18 3.04 -2.85
C ARG A 90 -22.45 3.51 -4.11
N HIS A 91 -22.31 4.82 -4.28
CA HIS A 91 -21.49 5.40 -5.33
C HIS A 91 -20.13 5.82 -4.80
N TRP A 92 -19.10 5.68 -5.64
CA TRP A 92 -17.75 6.12 -5.32
C TRP A 92 -17.60 7.62 -5.55
N VAL A 93 -17.37 8.36 -4.47
CA VAL A 93 -17.11 9.80 -4.48
C VAL A 93 -15.63 10.03 -4.23
N ARG A 94 -15.03 11.00 -4.93
CA ARG A 94 -13.60 11.29 -4.78
C ARG A 94 -13.34 11.96 -3.43
N GLU A 95 -12.33 11.46 -2.73
CA GLU A 95 -11.81 11.98 -1.46
C GLU A 95 -10.34 12.39 -1.61
N VAL A 96 -9.84 13.25 -0.73
CA VAL A 96 -8.46 13.75 -0.75
C VAL A 96 -7.55 12.94 0.15
N ASP A 97 -7.76 13.03 1.46
CA ASP A 97 -7.02 12.34 2.51
C ASP A 97 -7.96 12.26 3.71
N PHE A 98 -8.28 11.04 4.11
CA PHE A 98 -9.19 10.77 5.22
C PHE A 98 -8.48 10.73 6.58
N THR A 99 -7.15 10.86 6.60
CA THR A 99 -6.35 10.85 7.82
C THR A 99 -6.26 12.25 8.41
N SER A 100 -6.32 12.37 9.74
CA SER A 100 -6.35 13.68 10.40
C SER A 100 -5.06 14.49 10.23
N SER A 101 -3.95 13.79 9.94
CA SER A 101 -2.60 14.36 9.83
C SER A 101 -2.09 14.42 8.39
N CYS A 102 -2.98 14.23 7.40
CA CYS A 102 -2.63 14.15 5.97
C CYS A 102 -1.54 13.10 5.67
N CYS A 103 -1.55 11.98 6.39
CA CYS A 103 -0.55 10.92 6.30
C CYS A 103 -0.45 10.35 4.87
N ILE A 104 -1.57 10.27 4.14
CA ILE A 104 -1.58 9.73 2.78
C ILE A 104 -0.94 10.72 1.82
N GLY A 105 -1.28 12.01 1.92
CA GLY A 105 -0.67 13.07 1.13
C GLY A 105 0.83 13.26 1.41
N GLN A 106 1.30 12.93 2.62
CA GLN A 106 2.71 12.97 3.00
C GLN A 106 3.50 11.70 2.60
N SER A 107 2.80 10.66 2.16
CA SER A 107 3.44 9.39 1.80
C SER A 107 4.06 9.47 0.40
N SER A 108 5.29 9.00 0.28
CA SER A 108 5.99 8.85 -1.01
C SER A 108 6.10 7.38 -1.45
N ALA A 109 5.69 6.44 -0.60
CA ALA A 109 5.70 5.03 -0.90
C ALA A 109 4.61 4.28 -0.11
N LEU A 110 4.22 3.12 -0.63
CA LEU A 110 3.40 2.15 0.07
C LEU A 110 4.18 0.90 0.39
N CYS A 111 3.87 0.27 1.51
CA CYS A 111 4.38 -1.05 1.84
C CYS A 111 3.20 -1.99 2.08
N LEU A 112 3.13 -3.09 1.31
CA LEU A 112 2.19 -4.17 1.57
C LEU A 112 2.92 -5.22 2.41
N GLU A 113 2.39 -5.50 3.58
CA GLU A 113 2.79 -6.64 4.37
C GLU A 113 1.92 -7.84 3.97
N VAL A 114 2.55 -8.89 3.47
CA VAL A 114 1.86 -10.09 2.97
C VAL A 114 2.33 -11.32 3.74
N PRO A 115 1.43 -12.17 4.24
CA PRO A 115 1.82 -13.45 4.82
C PRO A 115 2.62 -14.30 3.83
N GLN A 116 3.74 -14.89 4.26
CA GLN A 116 4.66 -15.63 3.38
C GLN A 116 4.00 -16.82 2.65
N LYS A 117 2.91 -17.36 3.21
CA LYS A 117 2.14 -18.46 2.63
C LYS A 117 1.19 -18.01 1.53
N GLU A 118 0.94 -16.71 1.39
CA GLU A 118 0.07 -16.20 0.33
C GLU A 118 0.85 -16.00 -0.97
N GLN A 119 0.23 -16.40 -2.08
CA GLN A 119 0.77 -16.12 -3.39
C GLN A 119 0.62 -14.63 -3.67
N LEU A 120 1.75 -13.94 -3.79
CA LEU A 120 1.77 -12.59 -4.32
C LEU A 120 1.15 -12.58 -5.72
N PRO A 121 0.38 -11.55 -6.10
CA PRO A 121 0.00 -11.34 -7.48
C PRO A 121 1.28 -11.29 -8.30
N LYS A 122 1.25 -11.90 -9.48
CA LYS A 122 2.37 -11.76 -10.41
C LYS A 122 2.38 -10.32 -10.91
N PHE A 123 3.11 -9.45 -10.21
CA PHE A 123 3.46 -8.11 -10.69
C PHE A 123 4.48 -8.18 -11.85
N HIS A 124 4.95 -9.38 -12.17
CA HIS A 124 5.84 -9.66 -13.29
C HIS A 124 5.13 -9.37 -14.61
N GLY A 125 5.54 -8.27 -15.24
CA GLY A 125 5.17 -7.86 -16.60
C GLY A 125 6.07 -6.72 -17.06
N ASP A 126 5.97 -6.35 -18.33
CA ASP A 126 6.85 -5.36 -18.98
C ASP A 126 6.65 -3.91 -18.49
N PHE A 127 5.72 -3.68 -17.56
CA PHE A 127 5.20 -2.35 -17.26
C PHE A 127 5.84 -1.66 -16.05
N VAL A 128 6.49 -2.40 -15.15
CA VAL A 128 7.13 -1.82 -13.95
C VAL A 128 8.38 -2.62 -13.57
N SER A 129 9.44 -1.91 -13.16
CA SER A 129 10.64 -2.58 -12.68
C SER A 129 10.34 -3.35 -11.38
N TYR A 130 10.67 -4.63 -11.35
CA TYR A 130 10.50 -5.49 -10.18
C TYR A 130 11.87 -5.95 -9.66
N LYS A 131 12.15 -5.71 -8.39
CA LYS A 131 13.41 -6.10 -7.74
C LYS A 131 13.14 -6.98 -6.53
N LYS A 132 13.87 -8.09 -6.40
CA LYS A 132 13.80 -8.96 -5.22
C LYS A 132 15.00 -8.69 -4.31
N ASN A 133 14.75 -8.57 -3.01
CA ASN A 133 15.75 -8.40 -1.96
C ASN A 133 15.51 -9.46 -0.88
N GLU A 134 16.56 -10.17 -0.47
CA GLU A 134 16.51 -11.16 0.62
C GLU A 134 17.23 -10.67 1.88
N GLY A 135 17.67 -9.41 1.87
CA GLY A 135 18.27 -8.73 3.01
C GLY A 135 17.26 -8.45 4.11
N PRO A 136 17.72 -7.90 5.25
CA PRO A 136 16.83 -7.45 6.30
C PRO A 136 15.93 -6.33 5.78
N PHE A 137 14.71 -6.28 6.32
CA PHE A 137 13.78 -5.18 6.09
C PHE A 137 13.03 -4.91 7.39
N ALA A 138 13.01 -3.65 7.81
CA ALA A 138 12.39 -3.19 9.05
C ALA A 138 11.34 -2.12 8.77
N GLN A 139 10.28 -2.12 9.56
CA GLN A 139 9.28 -1.05 9.58
C GLN A 139 9.46 -0.23 10.86
N GLU A 140 9.43 1.08 10.72
CA GLU A 140 9.54 2.04 11.81
C GLU A 140 8.16 2.69 11.98
N ASP A 141 7.53 2.50 13.13
CA ASP A 141 6.23 3.09 13.43
C ASP A 141 6.38 4.58 13.77
N ASN A 142 5.98 5.45 12.86
CA ASN A 142 5.90 6.91 13.04
C ASN A 142 4.43 7.36 12.91
N HIS A 143 3.53 6.65 13.60
CA HIS A 143 2.11 6.96 13.61
C HIS A 143 1.86 8.41 14.04
N ALA A 144 1.38 9.21 13.09
CA ALA A 144 1.01 10.61 13.32
C ALA A 144 -0.46 10.78 13.75
N GLU A 145 -1.23 9.68 13.86
CA GLU A 145 -2.59 9.69 14.36
C GLU A 145 -2.61 9.32 15.85
N LEU A 146 -3.07 10.27 16.67
CA LEU A 146 -3.45 9.98 18.05
C LEU A 146 -4.65 9.03 18.01
N LYS A 147 -4.56 7.88 18.67
CA LYS A 147 -5.71 7.00 18.90
C LYS A 147 -6.79 7.82 19.62
N SER A 148 -7.88 8.13 18.94
CA SER A 148 -9.08 8.72 19.53
C SER A 148 -9.85 7.72 20.37
#